data_AF-A0A2V6I823-F1
#
_entry.id   AF-A0A2V6I823-F1
#
_cell.length_a   1.000
_cell.length_b   1.000
_cell.length_c   1.000
_cell.angle_alpha   90.00
_cell.angle_beta   90.00
_cell.angle_gamma   90.00
#
_symmetry.space_group_name_H-M   'P 1'
#
loop_
_entity.id
_entity.type
_entity.pdbx_description
1 polymer ?
#
loop_
_entity_poly.entity_id
_entity_poly.type
_entity_poly.pdbx_seq_one_letter_code
_entity_poly.pdbx_strand_id
1 'polypeptide(L)'
;MNQTALLQIAEKLERLAGRLPSKIRKAVLSELTPLKELFLKQRPPRFLFIGSSKMPTHQIINALFTPGAQEQMNVAVMPVHRWVDWNISGHGTISILDARDVGNSAATQVEEDLRRQPPDVVFLFDGGESNSARSSATNLMLHLYDEVGVALDDAKVIAVSFGWEKSAAQLEEELKMHPAIRDRLLKIIQFTETHSAETRGLLSVLTGELPNEAKIEMIRISRDREAQHHIAQMLVKSTTAICAAIGAQPIPLADLPILTSLQVMMVSGIMYVSGRERSLRAATEFITALGANVGAGMVLREGARAILKFFPGWGNIVCGMIAGAGTYAIGRAASAFFIGGVSLGDARRKYLAERRATSQKPHQLPRSPGTFRSIE
;
A
#
# COMPACT_ATOMS: atom_id res chain seq x y z
N MET A 1 -14.13 4.02 -8.36
CA MET A 1 -13.28 4.24 -9.57
C MET A 1 -13.22 2.93 -10.37
N ASN A 2 -13.24 2.97 -11.71
CA ASN A 2 -12.99 1.78 -12.54
C ASN A 2 -11.47 1.56 -12.72
N GLN A 3 -11.01 0.34 -12.47
CA GLN A 3 -9.61 -0.12 -12.65
C GLN A 3 -9.04 0.26 -14.04
N THR A 4 -9.92 0.35 -15.04
CA THR A 4 -9.65 0.78 -16.42
C THR A 4 -8.98 2.16 -16.51
N ALA A 5 -9.39 3.14 -15.69
CA ALA A 5 -8.82 4.49 -15.76
C ALA A 5 -7.36 4.54 -15.28
N LEU A 6 -7.02 3.75 -14.25
CA LEU A 6 -5.64 3.61 -13.79
C LEU A 6 -4.77 2.89 -14.82
N LEU A 7 -5.30 1.82 -15.43
CA LEU A 7 -4.60 1.08 -16.48
C LEU A 7 -4.26 1.99 -17.67
N GLN A 8 -5.20 2.80 -18.14
CA GLN A 8 -4.96 3.75 -19.22
C GLN A 8 -3.87 4.78 -18.88
N ILE A 9 -3.82 5.25 -17.63
CA ILE A 9 -2.76 6.18 -17.18
C ILE A 9 -1.41 5.47 -17.15
N ALA A 10 -1.37 4.24 -16.64
CA ALA A 10 -0.15 3.43 -16.60
C ALA A 10 0.39 3.12 -18.01
N GLU A 11 -0.47 2.73 -18.95
CA GLU A 11 -0.09 2.51 -20.34
C GLU A 11 0.46 3.78 -20.99
N LYS A 12 -0.16 4.94 -20.73
CA LYS A 12 0.36 6.24 -21.21
C LYS A 12 1.75 6.55 -20.63
N LEU A 13 1.97 6.24 -19.34
CA LEU A 13 3.26 6.42 -18.68
C LEU A 13 4.34 5.50 -19.26
N GLU A 14 4.02 4.25 -19.55
CA GLU A 14 4.94 3.32 -20.20
C GLU A 14 5.31 3.74 -21.62
N ARG A 15 4.32 4.15 -22.41
CA ARG A 15 4.54 4.68 -23.76
C ARG A 15 5.47 5.90 -23.74
N LEU A 16 5.31 6.78 -22.76
CA LEU A 16 6.23 7.91 -22.59
C LEU A 16 7.61 7.50 -22.11
N ALA A 17 7.69 6.59 -21.14
CA ALA A 17 8.98 6.08 -20.67
C ALA A 17 9.77 5.46 -21.83
N GLY A 18 9.10 4.78 -22.77
CA GLY A 18 9.69 4.27 -24.00
C GLY A 18 10.31 5.34 -24.91
N ARG A 19 9.81 6.58 -24.86
CA ARG A 19 10.32 7.73 -25.63
C ARG A 19 11.48 8.46 -24.93
N LEU A 20 11.74 8.17 -23.65
CA LEU A 20 12.82 8.82 -22.90
C LEU A 20 14.20 8.28 -23.32
N PRO A 21 15.25 9.12 -23.25
CA PRO A 21 16.63 8.68 -23.40
C PRO A 21 17.00 7.55 -22.43
N SER A 22 17.86 6.61 -22.86
CA SER A 22 18.22 5.39 -22.13
C SER A 22 18.72 5.65 -20.69
N LYS A 23 19.46 6.75 -20.48
CA LYS A 23 19.98 7.15 -19.16
C LYS A 23 18.89 7.46 -18.12
N ILE A 24 17.70 7.91 -18.55
CA ILE A 24 16.61 8.35 -17.65
C ILE A 24 15.48 7.33 -17.63
N ARG A 25 15.26 6.61 -18.73
CA ARG A 25 14.23 5.57 -18.85
C ARG A 25 14.27 4.57 -17.70
N LYS A 26 15.45 4.08 -17.34
CA LYS A 26 15.62 3.12 -16.23
C LYS A 26 15.15 3.69 -14.89
N ALA A 27 15.52 4.94 -14.60
CA ALA A 27 15.14 5.62 -13.37
C ALA A 27 13.63 5.89 -13.29
N VAL A 28 12.99 6.26 -14.41
CA VAL A 28 11.53 6.45 -14.44
C VAL A 28 10.80 5.12 -14.30
N LEU A 29 11.24 4.07 -14.99
CA LEU A 29 10.62 2.74 -14.89
C LEU A 29 10.79 2.10 -13.50
N SER A 30 11.93 2.31 -12.84
CA SER A 30 12.13 1.83 -11.47
C SER A 30 11.17 2.51 -10.47
N GLU A 31 10.87 3.80 -10.67
CA GLU A 31 9.92 4.54 -9.84
C GLU A 31 8.44 4.26 -10.19
N LEU A 32 8.17 3.77 -11.41
CA LEU A 32 6.82 3.34 -11.81
C LEU A 32 6.43 1.99 -11.22
N THR A 33 7.40 1.13 -10.87
CA THR A 33 7.13 -0.22 -10.37
C THR A 33 6.31 -0.20 -9.06
N PRO A 34 6.70 0.57 -8.02
CA PRO A 34 5.87 0.72 -6.82
C PRO A 34 4.47 1.27 -7.12
N LEU A 35 4.35 2.23 -8.05
CA LEU A 35 3.06 2.79 -8.43
C LEU A 35 2.16 1.75 -9.12
N LYS A 36 2.72 0.87 -9.96
CA LYS A 36 1.96 -0.23 -10.59
C LYS A 36 1.50 -1.24 -9.56
N GLU A 37 2.38 -1.64 -8.63
CA GLU A 37 2.04 -2.59 -7.56
C GLU A 37 0.94 -2.05 -6.65
N LEU A 38 1.06 -0.79 -6.19
CA LEU A 38 0.14 -0.20 -5.22
C LEU A 38 -1.22 0.19 -5.82
N PHE A 39 -1.32 0.43 -7.13
CA PHE A 39 -2.56 0.93 -7.76
C PHE A 39 -3.19 0.00 -8.78
N LEU A 40 -2.41 -0.80 -9.54
CA LEU A 40 -2.95 -1.63 -10.62
C LEU A 40 -3.15 -3.08 -10.20
N LYS A 41 -2.21 -3.60 -9.41
CA LYS A 41 -2.24 -4.98 -8.91
C LYS A 41 -2.88 -5.11 -7.54
N GLN A 42 -3.39 -4.01 -7.02
CA GLN A 42 -3.96 -3.98 -5.69
C GLN A 42 -5.09 -5.01 -5.54
N ARG A 43 -5.06 -5.79 -4.46
CA ARG A 43 -6.09 -6.77 -4.12
C ARG A 43 -6.35 -6.82 -2.61
N PRO A 44 -7.46 -7.42 -2.17
CA PRO A 44 -7.64 -7.76 -0.77
C PRO A 44 -6.49 -8.65 -0.24
N PRO A 45 -6.04 -8.45 1.01
CA PRO A 45 -5.22 -9.44 1.70
C PRO A 45 -6.02 -10.73 1.86
N ARG A 46 -5.34 -11.85 1.65
CA ARG A 46 -5.91 -13.20 1.67
C ARG A 46 -5.49 -13.92 2.94
N PHE A 47 -6.45 -14.30 3.75
CA PHE A 47 -6.23 -15.02 4.99
C PHE A 47 -6.81 -16.42 4.93
N LEU A 48 -5.98 -17.41 5.22
CA LEU A 48 -6.41 -18.79 5.41
C LEU A 48 -6.65 -19.03 6.90
N PHE A 49 -7.83 -19.51 7.27
CA PHE A 49 -8.12 -19.92 8.65
C PHE A 49 -8.08 -21.44 8.74
N ILE A 50 -7.32 -21.97 9.69
CA ILE A 50 -7.18 -23.41 9.96
C ILE A 50 -7.21 -23.71 11.47
N GLY A 51 -7.49 -24.96 11.84
CA GLY A 51 -7.65 -25.37 13.22
C GLY A 51 -9.09 -25.29 13.71
N SER A 52 -9.29 -24.85 14.96
CA SER A 52 -10.57 -24.96 15.65
C SER A 52 -11.66 -24.02 15.12
N SER A 53 -12.84 -24.56 14.80
CA SER A 53 -14.01 -23.77 14.40
C SER A 53 -14.89 -23.29 15.56
N LYS A 54 -14.44 -23.41 16.82
CA LYS A 54 -15.24 -23.06 18.02
C LYS A 54 -15.83 -21.64 17.96
N MET A 55 -15.04 -20.67 17.49
CA MET A 55 -15.50 -19.30 17.29
C MET A 55 -15.96 -19.10 15.84
N PRO A 56 -17.20 -18.61 15.59
CA PRO A 56 -17.66 -18.31 14.24
C PRO A 56 -16.78 -17.27 13.52
N THR A 57 -16.59 -17.44 12.21
CA THR A 57 -15.71 -16.60 11.37
C THR A 57 -16.04 -15.12 11.49
N HIS A 58 -17.32 -14.76 11.49
CA HIS A 58 -17.76 -13.37 11.60
C HIS A 58 -17.37 -12.73 12.95
N GLN A 59 -17.41 -13.50 14.05
CA GLN A 59 -16.99 -12.98 15.36
C GLN A 59 -15.47 -12.75 15.39
N ILE A 60 -14.69 -13.65 14.78
CA ILE A 60 -13.22 -13.48 14.65
C ILE A 60 -12.93 -12.20 13.86
N ILE A 61 -13.59 -12.02 12.72
CA ILE A 61 -13.41 -10.83 11.87
C ILE A 61 -13.76 -9.56 12.66
N ASN A 62 -14.87 -9.59 13.38
CA ASN A 62 -15.30 -8.43 14.16
C ASN A 62 -14.29 -8.03 15.23
N ALA A 63 -13.77 -9.01 15.97
CA ALA A 63 -12.81 -8.73 17.02
C ALA A 63 -11.38 -8.41 16.51
N LEU A 64 -11.00 -8.88 15.33
CA LEU A 64 -9.68 -8.57 14.74
C LEU A 64 -9.65 -7.29 13.89
N PHE A 65 -10.70 -7.00 13.13
CA PHE A 65 -10.67 -5.96 12.10
C PHE A 65 -11.69 -4.84 12.31
N THR A 66 -12.76 -5.05 13.09
CA THR A 66 -13.78 -4.03 13.39
C THR A 66 -14.12 -3.95 14.89
N PRO A 67 -13.12 -3.77 15.78
CA PRO A 67 -13.38 -3.74 17.22
C PRO A 67 -14.35 -2.59 17.56
N GLY A 68 -15.53 -2.95 18.09
CA GLY A 68 -16.57 -2.00 18.49
C GLY A 68 -17.60 -1.64 17.42
N ALA A 69 -17.59 -2.27 16.24
CA ALA A 69 -18.70 -2.14 15.29
C ALA A 69 -19.95 -2.87 15.80
N GLN A 70 -21.14 -2.29 15.62
CA GLN A 70 -22.40 -2.99 15.88
C GLN A 70 -22.51 -4.21 14.98
N GLU A 71 -22.84 -5.37 15.56
CA GLU A 71 -23.08 -6.60 14.80
C GLU A 71 -24.17 -6.38 13.76
N GLN A 72 -23.77 -6.35 12.48
CA GLN A 72 -24.71 -6.48 11.38
C GLN A 72 -24.85 -7.97 11.08
N MET A 73 -25.89 -8.58 11.65
CA MET A 73 -26.36 -9.93 11.31
C MET A 73 -26.89 -9.94 9.87
N ASN A 74 -26.00 -10.04 8.88
CA ASN A 74 -26.38 -10.50 7.56
C ASN A 74 -26.14 -12.00 7.50
N VAL A 75 -27.17 -12.77 7.88
CA VAL A 75 -27.23 -14.22 7.73
C VAL A 75 -27.51 -14.55 6.26
N ALA A 76 -26.53 -14.27 5.40
CA ALA A 76 -26.46 -14.93 4.11
C ALA A 76 -25.76 -16.28 4.32
N VAL A 77 -26.28 -17.36 3.73
CA VAL A 77 -25.59 -18.65 3.71
C VAL A 77 -24.27 -18.45 2.98
N MET A 78 -23.18 -18.33 3.74
CA MET A 78 -21.85 -18.12 3.18
C MET A 78 -21.36 -19.44 2.58
N PRO A 79 -20.75 -19.43 1.39
CA PRO A 79 -20.12 -20.62 0.86
C PRO A 79 -19.01 -21.06 1.82
N VAL A 80 -19.11 -22.30 2.30
CA VAL A 80 -18.13 -22.90 3.21
C VAL A 80 -16.91 -23.32 2.38
N HIS A 81 -15.70 -23.20 2.96
CA HIS A 81 -14.45 -23.69 2.35
C HIS A 81 -14.12 -23.07 0.98
N ARG A 82 -14.47 -21.80 0.76
CA ARG A 82 -14.09 -21.01 -0.43
C ARG A 82 -13.63 -19.61 -0.04
N TRP A 83 -12.91 -18.95 -0.94
CA TRP A 83 -12.55 -17.55 -0.78
C TRP A 83 -13.79 -16.65 -0.75
N VAL A 84 -13.96 -15.92 0.34
CA VAL A 84 -15.04 -14.97 0.55
C VAL A 84 -14.46 -13.59 0.87
N ASP A 85 -14.92 -12.58 0.13
CA ASP A 85 -14.55 -11.19 0.37
C ASP A 85 -15.44 -10.56 1.45
N TRP A 86 -14.80 -10.08 2.51
CA TRP A 86 -15.42 -9.42 3.65
C TRP A 86 -15.13 -7.92 3.61
N ASN A 87 -16.19 -7.11 3.62
CA ASN A 87 -16.06 -5.65 3.70
C ASN A 87 -15.95 -5.21 5.17
N ILE A 88 -14.83 -4.59 5.51
CA ILE A 88 -14.51 -4.09 6.84
C ILE A 88 -15.05 -2.66 6.98
N SER A 89 -16.35 -2.52 7.20
CA SER A 89 -17.05 -1.25 7.53
C SER A 89 -16.65 -0.05 6.64
N GLY A 90 -16.40 -0.26 5.34
CA GLY A 90 -15.99 0.80 4.42
C GLY A 90 -14.52 1.23 4.53
N HIS A 91 -13.70 0.52 5.32
CA HIS A 91 -12.25 0.73 5.45
C HIS A 91 -11.41 -0.22 4.60
N GLY A 92 -12.02 -1.23 4.00
CA GLY A 92 -11.32 -2.12 3.08
C GLY A 92 -12.04 -3.42 2.90
N THR A 93 -11.45 -4.27 2.10
CA THR A 93 -11.90 -5.64 1.91
C THR A 93 -10.76 -6.59 2.26
N ILE A 94 -11.08 -7.67 2.96
CA ILE A 94 -10.19 -8.83 3.15
C ILE A 94 -10.82 -10.04 2.49
N SER A 95 -10.02 -10.98 2.02
CA SER A 95 -10.52 -12.25 1.50
C SER A 95 -10.16 -13.36 2.49
N ILE A 96 -11.13 -14.18 2.87
CA ILE A 96 -10.94 -15.25 3.85
C ILE A 96 -11.34 -16.58 3.22
N LEU A 97 -10.46 -17.57 3.35
CA LEU A 97 -10.77 -18.98 3.12
C LEU A 97 -10.80 -19.66 4.48
N ASP A 98 -12.00 -20.07 4.93
CA ASP A 98 -12.16 -20.80 6.18
C ASP A 98 -12.08 -22.31 5.95
N ALA A 99 -10.95 -22.90 6.30
CA ALA A 99 -10.66 -24.33 6.20
C ALA A 99 -10.57 -25.00 7.60
N ARG A 100 -11.14 -24.36 8.62
CA ARG A 100 -11.23 -24.92 9.97
C ARG A 100 -12.19 -26.11 10.00
N ASP A 101 -11.82 -27.13 10.76
CA ASP A 101 -12.54 -28.40 10.88
C ASP A 101 -13.00 -28.99 9.52
N VAL A 102 -12.21 -28.79 8.46
CA VAL A 102 -12.54 -29.27 7.11
C VAL A 102 -12.52 -30.80 7.08
N GLY A 103 -13.63 -31.40 6.66
CA GLY A 103 -13.70 -32.84 6.41
C GLY A 103 -13.07 -33.23 5.08
N ASN A 104 -12.77 -34.52 4.91
CA ASN A 104 -12.14 -35.07 3.70
C ASN A 104 -12.90 -34.74 2.40
N SER A 105 -14.22 -34.51 2.47
CA SER A 105 -15.05 -34.19 1.29
C SER A 105 -14.82 -32.80 0.71
N ALA A 106 -14.26 -31.86 1.48
CA ALA A 106 -13.98 -30.49 1.05
C ALA A 106 -12.48 -30.18 0.91
N ALA A 107 -11.60 -31.08 1.38
CA ALA A 107 -10.15 -30.91 1.34
C ALA A 107 -9.63 -30.62 -0.09
N THR A 108 -10.00 -31.45 -1.06
CA THR A 108 -9.58 -31.28 -2.46
C THR A 108 -10.00 -29.94 -3.06
N GLN A 109 -11.19 -29.44 -2.71
CA GLN A 109 -11.65 -28.12 -3.19
C GLN A 109 -10.83 -26.98 -2.56
N VAL A 110 -10.52 -27.09 -1.27
CA VAL A 110 -9.68 -26.12 -0.55
C VAL A 110 -8.27 -26.09 -1.17
N GLU A 111 -7.70 -27.26 -1.43
CA GLU A 111 -6.38 -27.38 -2.08
C GLU A 111 -6.37 -26.75 -3.47
N GLU A 112 -7.40 -26.99 -4.28
CA GLU A 112 -7.52 -26.38 -5.61
C GLU A 112 -7.62 -24.85 -5.52
N ASP A 113 -8.42 -24.34 -4.59
CA ASP A 113 -8.57 -22.90 -4.35
C ASP A 113 -7.26 -22.27 -3.86
N LEU A 114 -6.48 -22.96 -3.02
CA LEU A 114 -5.16 -22.53 -2.56
C LEU A 114 -4.12 -22.52 -3.68
N ARG A 115 -4.12 -23.52 -4.58
CA ARG A 115 -3.23 -23.54 -5.75
C ARG A 115 -3.52 -22.38 -6.70
N ARG A 116 -4.79 -22.04 -6.89
CA ARG A 116 -5.22 -20.93 -7.75
C ARG A 116 -4.94 -19.58 -7.10
N GLN A 117 -5.16 -19.48 -5.79
CA GLN A 117 -5.04 -18.25 -5.02
C GLN A 117 -4.37 -18.54 -3.67
N PRO A 118 -3.05 -18.38 -3.57
CA PRO A 118 -2.34 -18.62 -2.32
C PRO A 118 -2.71 -17.55 -1.28
N PRO A 119 -2.67 -17.92 0.03
CA PRO A 119 -2.89 -16.98 1.12
C PRO A 119 -1.66 -16.10 1.34
N ASP A 120 -1.87 -14.90 1.87
CA ASP A 120 -0.78 -14.05 2.34
C ASP A 120 -0.35 -14.43 3.75
N VAL A 121 -1.34 -14.76 4.60
CA VAL A 121 -1.15 -15.14 6.00
C VAL A 121 -2.09 -16.28 6.34
N VAL A 122 -1.57 -17.24 7.11
CA VAL A 122 -2.31 -18.35 7.69
C VAL A 122 -2.56 -18.07 9.16
N PHE A 123 -3.82 -18.10 9.58
CA PHE A 123 -4.23 -18.03 10.97
C PHE A 123 -4.51 -19.44 11.49
N LEU A 124 -3.72 -19.87 12.47
CA LEU A 124 -3.86 -21.14 13.15
C LEU A 124 -4.63 -20.95 14.46
N PHE A 125 -5.84 -21.48 14.54
CA PHE A 125 -6.71 -21.34 15.71
C PHE A 125 -6.62 -22.56 16.63
N ASP A 126 -6.16 -22.35 17.86
CA ASP A 126 -6.14 -23.35 18.92
C ASP A 126 -7.45 -23.34 19.72
N GLY A 127 -8.14 -24.48 19.74
CA GLY A 127 -9.44 -24.68 20.40
C GLY A 127 -9.38 -24.94 21.91
N GLY A 128 -8.20 -24.95 22.54
CA GLY A 128 -8.04 -25.01 23.99
C GLY A 128 -8.43 -26.34 24.68
N GLU A 129 -8.88 -27.36 23.95
CA GLU A 129 -9.23 -28.68 24.52
C GLU A 129 -8.49 -29.82 23.80
N SER A 130 -7.84 -30.68 24.60
CA SER A 130 -7.11 -31.91 24.23
C SER A 130 -5.99 -31.77 23.20
N ASN A 131 -4.86 -32.47 23.42
CA ASN A 131 -3.78 -32.63 22.45
C ASN A 131 -4.28 -33.07 21.06
N SER A 132 -5.43 -33.75 20.97
CA SER A 132 -5.97 -34.26 19.70
C SER A 132 -6.43 -33.18 18.72
N ALA A 133 -7.07 -32.09 19.17
CA ALA A 133 -7.53 -31.02 18.27
C ALA A 133 -6.39 -30.11 17.83
N ARG A 134 -5.41 -29.86 18.72
CA ARG A 134 -4.16 -29.16 18.41
C ARG A 134 -3.30 -29.93 17.43
N SER A 135 -3.07 -31.21 17.69
CA SER A 135 -2.41 -32.10 16.72
C SER A 135 -3.19 -32.17 15.42
N SER A 136 -4.53 -32.15 15.41
CA SER A 136 -5.31 -32.11 14.17
C SER A 136 -5.05 -30.84 13.35
N ALA A 137 -4.93 -29.66 13.97
CA ALA A 137 -4.65 -28.41 13.27
C ALA A 137 -3.22 -28.35 12.71
N THR A 138 -2.24 -28.77 13.51
CA THR A 138 -0.84 -28.87 13.09
C THR A 138 -0.67 -29.94 12.01
N ASN A 139 -1.34 -31.09 12.16
CA ASN A 139 -1.38 -32.16 11.16
C ASN A 139 -2.10 -31.72 9.89
N LEU A 140 -3.22 -31.01 9.97
CA LEU A 140 -3.89 -30.44 8.80
C LEU A 140 -2.98 -29.45 8.09
N MET A 141 -2.26 -28.60 8.84
CA MET A 141 -1.31 -27.70 8.23
C MET A 141 -0.15 -28.45 7.58
N LEU A 142 0.37 -29.49 8.22
CA LEU A 142 1.40 -30.38 7.66
C LEU A 142 0.89 -31.17 6.45
N HIS A 143 -0.36 -31.64 6.45
CA HIS A 143 -1.01 -32.32 5.34
C HIS A 143 -1.22 -31.37 4.16
N LEU A 144 -1.73 -30.16 4.41
CA LEU A 144 -1.82 -29.10 3.41
C LEU A 144 -0.41 -28.69 2.92
N TYR A 145 0.62 -28.82 3.75
CA TYR A 145 2.01 -28.61 3.35
C TYR A 145 2.52 -29.73 2.44
N ASP A 146 2.20 -30.98 2.75
CA ASP A 146 2.65 -32.14 1.96
C ASP A 146 1.99 -32.15 0.58
N GLU A 147 0.70 -31.78 0.50
CA GLU A 147 -0.05 -31.77 -0.76
C GLU A 147 0.06 -30.44 -1.53
N VAL A 148 0.10 -29.31 -0.83
CA VAL A 148 0.01 -27.95 -1.40
C VAL A 148 1.21 -27.07 -1.02
N GLY A 149 2.29 -27.65 -0.50
CA GLY A 149 3.43 -26.95 0.12
C GLY A 149 3.94 -25.73 -0.64
N VAL A 150 4.04 -25.81 -1.97
CA VAL A 150 4.47 -24.69 -2.82
C VAL A 150 3.56 -23.46 -2.69
N ALA A 151 2.24 -23.65 -2.53
CA ALA A 151 1.29 -22.54 -2.39
C ALA A 151 1.28 -21.94 -0.98
N LEU A 152 1.78 -22.69 0.01
CA LEU A 152 1.87 -22.25 1.39
C LEU A 152 3.27 -21.74 1.74
N ASP A 153 4.35 -22.13 1.07
CA ASP A 153 5.75 -21.87 1.46
C ASP A 153 6.05 -20.40 1.83
N ASP A 154 5.46 -19.44 1.12
CA ASP A 154 5.70 -18.01 1.35
C ASP A 154 4.80 -17.38 2.43
N ALA A 155 3.69 -18.04 2.78
CA ALA A 155 2.67 -17.44 3.65
C ALA A 155 3.17 -17.29 5.08
N LYS A 156 2.91 -16.16 5.75
CA LYS A 156 3.29 -16.03 7.15
C LYS A 156 2.27 -16.70 8.08
N VAL A 157 2.68 -17.14 9.26
CA VAL A 157 1.79 -17.84 10.21
C VAL A 157 1.52 -16.96 11.44
N ILE A 158 0.26 -16.89 11.83
CA ILE A 158 -0.18 -16.24 13.07
C ILE A 158 -0.99 -17.26 13.86
N ALA A 159 -0.55 -17.54 15.09
CA ALA A 159 -1.29 -18.45 15.96
C ALA A 159 -2.28 -17.65 16.81
N VAL A 160 -3.48 -18.19 17.01
CA VAL A 160 -4.55 -17.60 17.81
C VAL A 160 -4.95 -18.62 18.87
N SER A 161 -4.74 -18.27 20.13
CA SER A 161 -5.13 -19.11 21.27
C SER A 161 -6.40 -18.56 21.91
N PHE A 162 -7.43 -19.41 21.99
CA PHE A 162 -8.64 -19.13 22.77
C PHE A 162 -8.45 -19.70 24.19
N GLY A 163 -8.19 -18.86 25.20
CA GLY A 163 -8.06 -19.32 26.59
C GLY A 163 -7.02 -18.57 27.43
N TRP A 164 -6.60 -19.18 28.55
CA TRP A 164 -5.66 -18.60 29.52
C TRP A 164 -4.20 -18.58 29.03
N GLU A 165 -3.37 -17.69 29.57
CA GLU A 165 -1.96 -17.48 29.18
C GLU A 165 -1.11 -18.76 29.07
N LYS A 166 -1.33 -19.75 29.94
CA LYS A 166 -0.63 -21.05 29.89
C LYS A 166 -0.86 -21.80 28.58
N SER A 167 -2.02 -21.62 27.96
CA SER A 167 -2.36 -22.22 26.66
C SER A 167 -1.50 -21.65 25.53
N ALA A 168 -1.25 -20.34 25.56
CA ALA A 168 -0.47 -19.66 24.54
C ALA A 168 1.02 -20.03 24.61
N ALA A 169 1.59 -20.14 25.82
CA ALA A 169 2.99 -20.56 26.00
C ALA A 169 3.23 -22.01 25.54
N GLN A 170 2.28 -22.90 25.80
CA GLN A 170 2.34 -24.29 25.31
C GLN A 170 2.25 -24.36 23.79
N LEU A 171 1.31 -23.62 23.19
CA LEU A 171 1.18 -23.51 21.74
C LEU A 171 2.47 -22.96 21.11
N GLU A 172 3.10 -21.97 21.74
CA GLU A 172 4.36 -21.42 21.26
C GLU A 172 5.49 -22.45 21.24
N GLU A 173 5.62 -23.23 22.32
CA GLU A 173 6.64 -24.28 22.41
C GLU A 173 6.41 -25.36 21.36
N GLU A 174 5.17 -25.79 21.14
CA GLU A 174 4.82 -26.78 20.11
C GLU A 174 5.11 -26.27 18.69
N LEU A 175 4.73 -25.04 18.36
CA LEU A 175 4.99 -24.46 17.03
C LEU A 175 6.48 -24.27 16.78
N LYS A 176 7.28 -23.97 17.82
CA LYS A 176 8.75 -23.89 17.72
C LYS A 176 9.40 -25.25 17.46
N MET A 177 8.76 -26.35 17.84
CA MET A 177 9.26 -27.71 17.57
C MET A 177 9.08 -28.13 16.10
N HIS A 178 8.30 -27.40 15.31
CA HIS A 178 8.03 -27.71 13.90
C HIS A 178 8.74 -26.72 12.98
N PRO A 179 9.85 -27.10 12.31
CA PRO A 179 10.66 -26.17 11.49
C PRO A 179 9.86 -25.43 10.41
N ALA A 180 8.91 -26.12 9.75
CA ALA A 180 8.07 -25.55 8.69
C ALA A 180 7.20 -24.38 9.17
N ILE A 181 6.86 -24.33 10.47
CA ILE A 181 6.04 -23.27 11.06
C ILE A 181 6.91 -22.26 11.79
N ARG A 182 7.93 -22.72 12.52
CA ARG A 182 8.82 -21.90 13.35
C ARG A 182 9.39 -20.70 12.59
N ASP A 183 9.90 -20.90 11.39
CA ASP A 183 10.57 -19.84 10.62
C ASP A 183 9.59 -18.83 10.00
N ARG A 184 8.29 -19.11 10.10
CA ARG A 184 7.20 -18.33 9.49
C ARG A 184 6.23 -17.76 10.51
N LEU A 185 6.32 -18.18 11.77
CA LEU A 185 5.50 -17.70 12.87
C LEU A 185 5.83 -16.23 13.18
N LEU A 186 4.91 -15.33 12.85
CA LEU A 186 5.06 -13.89 13.11
C LEU A 186 4.70 -13.53 14.55
N LYS A 187 3.60 -14.09 15.03
CA LYS A 187 3.01 -13.71 16.31
C LYS A 187 2.03 -14.76 16.81
N ILE A 188 1.92 -14.84 18.13
CA ILE A 188 0.84 -15.55 18.83
C ILE A 188 -0.05 -14.50 19.47
N ILE A 189 -1.36 -14.61 19.25
CA ILE A 189 -2.36 -13.72 19.80
C ILE A 189 -3.19 -14.51 20.80
N GLN A 190 -3.39 -13.93 21.97
CA GLN A 190 -4.37 -14.42 22.92
C GLN A 190 -5.69 -13.73 22.65
N PHE A 191 -6.74 -14.51 22.50
CA PHE A 191 -8.07 -13.95 22.27
C PHE A 191 -8.79 -13.85 23.62
N THR A 192 -8.69 -12.69 24.28
CA THR A 192 -9.40 -12.37 25.55
C THR A 192 -10.29 -11.13 25.40
N GLU A 193 -11.51 -11.13 25.95
CA GLU A 193 -12.59 -10.14 25.73
C GLU A 193 -12.21 -8.63 25.74
N THR A 194 -11.05 -8.24 26.30
CA THR A 194 -10.53 -6.86 26.34
C THR A 194 -9.43 -6.61 25.28
N HIS A 195 -9.86 -6.48 24.02
CA HIS A 195 -9.02 -6.68 22.82
C HIS A 195 -8.26 -5.46 22.22
N SER A 196 -8.13 -4.30 22.87
CA SER A 196 -7.70 -3.11 22.11
C SER A 196 -6.20 -3.05 21.74
N ALA A 197 -5.30 -3.63 22.54
CA ALA A 197 -3.85 -3.46 22.38
C ALA A 197 -3.22 -4.55 21.51
N GLU A 198 -3.58 -5.81 21.73
CA GLU A 198 -3.05 -6.96 20.99
C GLU A 198 -3.50 -6.94 19.54
N THR A 199 -4.77 -6.59 19.28
CA THR A 199 -5.33 -6.41 17.94
C THR A 199 -4.63 -5.27 17.20
N ARG A 200 -4.33 -4.13 17.85
CA ARG A 200 -3.53 -3.07 17.23
C ARG A 200 -2.12 -3.55 16.86
N GLY A 201 -1.47 -4.28 17.77
CA GLY A 201 -0.16 -4.87 17.51
C GLY A 201 -0.18 -5.88 16.37
N LEU A 202 -1.24 -6.68 16.25
CA LEU A 202 -1.44 -7.60 15.12
C LEU A 202 -1.57 -6.84 13.79
N LEU A 203 -2.45 -5.85 13.74
CA LEU A 203 -2.70 -5.10 12.50
C LEU A 203 -1.44 -4.38 12.01
N SER A 204 -0.59 -3.91 12.94
CA SER A 204 0.72 -3.33 12.61
C SER A 204 1.68 -4.38 12.02
N VAL A 205 1.75 -5.58 12.61
CA VAL A 205 2.56 -6.69 12.07
C VAL A 205 2.07 -7.11 10.67
N LEU A 206 0.76 -7.28 10.49
CA LEU A 206 0.18 -7.59 9.17
C LEU A 206 0.51 -6.50 8.14
N THR A 207 0.47 -5.23 8.54
CA THR A 207 0.81 -4.11 7.67
C THR A 207 2.27 -4.17 7.17
N GLY A 208 3.19 -4.64 8.00
CA GLY A 208 4.61 -4.78 7.65
C GLY A 208 4.88 -5.97 6.70
N GLU A 209 4.27 -7.12 7.00
CA GLU A 209 4.62 -8.42 6.40
C GLU A 209 3.86 -8.74 5.10
N LEU A 210 2.72 -8.07 4.83
CA LEU A 210 1.95 -8.34 3.62
C LEU A 210 2.68 -7.92 2.34
N PRO A 211 2.40 -8.59 1.20
CA PRO A 211 2.93 -8.19 -0.10
C PRO A 211 2.39 -6.81 -0.53
N ASN A 212 3.13 -6.10 -1.38
CA ASN A 212 2.81 -4.72 -1.79
C ASN A 212 1.40 -4.58 -2.37
N GLU A 213 0.91 -5.61 -3.08
CA GLU A 213 -0.42 -5.67 -3.68
C GLU A 213 -1.56 -5.67 -2.63
N ALA A 214 -1.33 -6.28 -1.46
CA ALA A 214 -2.30 -6.39 -0.37
C ALA A 214 -2.13 -5.31 0.71
N LYS A 215 -0.91 -4.75 0.82
CA LYS A 215 -0.49 -3.79 1.84
C LYS A 215 -1.36 -2.54 1.90
N ILE A 216 -1.83 -2.03 0.76
CA ILE A 216 -2.69 -0.82 0.72
C ILE A 216 -4.05 -1.06 1.39
N GLU A 217 -4.72 -2.18 1.12
CA GLU A 217 -5.99 -2.50 1.78
C GLU A 217 -5.76 -2.68 3.28
N MET A 218 -4.69 -3.37 3.68
CA MET A 218 -4.39 -3.57 5.10
C MET A 218 -4.13 -2.26 5.83
N ILE A 219 -3.34 -1.33 5.26
CA ILE A 219 -3.09 -0.01 5.85
C ILE A 219 -4.39 0.79 6.02
N ARG A 220 -5.31 0.64 5.07
CA ARG A 220 -6.62 1.29 5.10
C ARG A 220 -7.50 0.73 6.21
N ILE A 221 -7.48 -0.59 6.40
CA ILE A 221 -8.17 -1.33 7.46
C ILE A 221 -7.57 -0.99 8.84
N SER A 222 -6.25 -1.08 8.99
CA SER A 222 -5.55 -0.89 10.26
C SER A 222 -5.56 0.56 10.74
N ARG A 223 -5.71 1.52 9.81
CA ARG A 223 -5.58 2.96 10.04
C ARG A 223 -4.27 3.33 10.76
N ASP A 224 -3.23 2.53 10.54
CA ASP A 224 -1.90 2.80 11.07
C ASP A 224 -1.36 4.09 10.42
N ARG A 225 -1.32 5.18 11.18
CA ARG A 225 -0.88 6.49 10.69
C ARG A 225 0.56 6.48 10.23
N GLU A 226 1.42 5.68 10.86
CA GLU A 226 2.82 5.60 10.48
C GLU A 226 2.95 4.93 9.11
N ALA A 227 2.27 3.80 8.92
CA ALA A 227 2.23 3.11 7.63
C ALA A 227 1.57 3.96 6.54
N GLN A 228 0.48 4.65 6.85
CA GLN A 228 -0.17 5.61 5.93
C GLN A 228 0.80 6.71 5.48
N HIS A 229 1.55 7.29 6.43
CA HIS A 229 2.56 8.30 6.12
C HIS A 229 3.71 7.74 5.30
N HIS A 230 4.18 6.52 5.60
CA HIS A 230 5.25 5.87 4.86
C HIS A 230 4.88 5.67 3.38
N ILE A 231 3.72 5.07 3.11
CA ILE A 231 3.22 4.89 1.73
C ILE A 231 3.04 6.25 1.05
N ALA A 232 2.42 7.23 1.72
CA ALA A 232 2.26 8.56 1.15
C ALA A 232 3.61 9.20 0.78
N GLN A 233 4.64 9.07 1.63
CA GLN A 233 5.98 9.57 1.30
C GLN A 233 6.60 8.84 0.11
N MET A 234 6.43 7.52 -0.02
CA MET A 234 6.87 6.79 -1.21
C MET A 234 6.20 7.33 -2.48
N LEU A 235 4.88 7.46 -2.47
CA LEU A 235 4.11 8.03 -3.59
C LEU A 235 4.60 9.43 -3.97
N VAL A 236 4.83 10.29 -2.97
CA VAL A 236 5.31 11.65 -3.19
C VAL A 236 6.72 11.66 -3.77
N LYS A 237 7.65 10.86 -3.23
CA LYS A 237 9.04 10.80 -3.69
C LYS A 237 9.15 10.28 -5.12
N SER A 238 8.49 9.16 -5.44
CA SER A 238 8.51 8.57 -6.78
C SER A 238 7.88 9.51 -7.82
N THR A 239 6.71 10.08 -7.51
CA THR A 239 6.04 11.03 -8.42
C THR A 239 6.88 12.29 -8.61
N THR A 240 7.51 12.80 -7.54
CA THR A 240 8.42 13.96 -7.60
C THR A 240 9.62 13.68 -8.49
N ALA A 241 10.26 12.52 -8.33
CA ALA A 241 11.41 12.12 -9.14
C ALA A 241 11.05 12.01 -10.63
N ILE A 242 9.92 11.36 -10.94
CA ILE A 242 9.43 11.23 -12.31
C ILE A 242 9.11 12.61 -12.90
N CYS A 243 8.38 13.46 -12.17
CA CYS A 243 8.05 14.81 -12.62
C CYS A 243 9.30 15.68 -12.84
N ALA A 244 10.31 15.55 -11.97
CA ALA A 244 11.57 16.25 -12.12
C ALA A 244 12.34 15.79 -13.35
N ALA A 245 12.42 14.47 -13.57
CA ALA A 245 13.08 13.88 -14.73
C ALA A 245 12.42 14.29 -16.05
N ILE A 246 11.08 14.23 -16.13
CA ILE A 246 10.31 14.68 -17.30
C ILE A 246 10.44 16.20 -17.48
N GLY A 247 10.36 16.97 -16.40
CA GLY A 247 10.52 18.43 -16.43
C GLY A 247 11.93 18.87 -16.86
N ALA A 248 12.93 18.03 -16.62
CA ALA A 248 14.31 18.26 -17.03
C ALA A 248 14.59 17.94 -18.50
N GLN A 249 13.58 17.52 -19.25
CA GLN A 249 13.70 17.24 -20.67
C GLN A 249 12.92 18.28 -21.49
N PRO A 250 13.43 18.68 -22.66
CA PRO A 250 12.73 19.56 -23.58
C PRO A 250 11.62 18.77 -24.32
N ILE A 251 10.64 18.29 -23.55
CA ILE A 251 9.54 17.48 -24.03
C ILE A 251 8.41 18.40 -24.56
N PRO A 252 7.82 18.12 -25.75
CA PRO A 252 6.75 18.92 -26.35
C PRO A 252 5.48 19.00 -25.48
N LEU A 253 4.67 20.04 -25.76
CA LEU A 253 3.44 20.39 -25.04
C LEU A 253 2.42 19.25 -24.89
N ALA A 254 2.44 18.28 -25.81
CA ALA A 254 1.56 17.12 -25.82
C ALA A 254 1.78 16.16 -24.62
N ASP A 255 2.89 16.27 -23.90
CA ASP A 255 3.22 15.40 -22.77
C ASP A 255 2.84 16.00 -21.39
N LEU A 256 2.29 17.23 -21.37
CA LEU A 256 1.74 17.90 -20.17
C LEU A 256 0.57 17.18 -19.47
N PRO A 257 -0.37 16.53 -20.18
CA PRO A 257 -1.46 15.79 -19.54
C PRO A 257 -0.96 14.66 -18.63
N ILE A 258 0.22 14.10 -18.90
CA ILE A 258 0.77 13.01 -18.09
C ILE A 258 1.28 13.50 -16.74
N LEU A 259 1.98 14.64 -16.68
CA LEU A 259 2.46 15.20 -15.41
C LEU A 259 1.29 15.51 -14.46
N THR A 260 0.22 16.11 -15.01
CA THR A 260 -1.00 16.36 -14.24
C THR A 260 -1.67 15.05 -13.82
N SER A 261 -1.72 14.05 -14.71
CA SER A 261 -2.28 12.73 -14.38
C SER A 261 -1.52 12.05 -13.24
N LEU A 262 -0.19 12.13 -13.24
CA LEU A 262 0.67 11.64 -12.16
C LEU A 262 0.38 12.33 -10.83
N GLN A 263 0.27 13.67 -10.84
CA GLN A 263 -0.06 14.43 -9.64
C GLN A 263 -1.45 14.09 -9.10
N VAL A 264 -2.45 13.96 -9.98
CA VAL A 264 -3.82 13.56 -9.59
C VAL A 264 -3.83 12.12 -9.05
N MET A 265 -3.09 11.20 -9.68
CA MET A 265 -2.97 9.81 -9.24
C MET A 265 -2.31 9.72 -7.87
N MET A 266 -1.21 10.45 -7.64
CA MET A 266 -0.54 10.56 -6.35
C MET A 266 -1.51 11.05 -5.26
N VAL A 267 -2.24 12.13 -5.51
CA VAL A 267 -3.20 12.69 -4.55
C VAL A 267 -4.37 11.72 -4.30
N SER A 268 -4.91 11.11 -5.36
CA SER A 268 -5.96 10.09 -5.25
C SER A 268 -5.50 8.88 -4.45
N GLY A 269 -4.24 8.47 -4.62
CA GLY A 269 -3.64 7.39 -3.85
C GLY A 269 -3.45 7.71 -2.37
N ILE A 270 -2.96 8.91 -2.05
CA ILE A 270 -2.84 9.39 -0.66
C ILE A 270 -4.22 9.46 0.00
N MET A 271 -5.22 9.95 -0.72
CA MET A 271 -6.61 9.98 -0.26
C MET A 271 -7.15 8.58 0.01
N TYR A 272 -6.83 7.62 -0.84
CA TYR A 272 -7.25 6.23 -0.65
C TYR A 272 -6.64 5.58 0.59
N VAL A 273 -5.33 5.75 0.75
CA VAL A 273 -4.56 5.25 1.91
C VAL A 273 -5.11 5.83 3.22
N SER A 274 -5.69 7.04 3.18
CA SER A 274 -6.32 7.65 4.35
C SER A 274 -7.68 7.04 4.73
N GLY A 275 -8.15 5.99 4.06
CA GLY A 275 -9.47 5.40 4.33
C GLY A 275 -10.63 6.00 3.55
N ARG A 276 -10.40 7.03 2.71
CA ARG A 276 -11.44 7.61 1.84
C ARG A 276 -11.53 6.86 0.52
N GLU A 277 -12.66 6.98 -0.17
CA GLU A 277 -12.81 6.37 -1.49
C GLU A 277 -11.90 7.01 -2.56
N ARG A 278 -11.48 6.22 -3.54
CA ARG A 278 -10.71 6.73 -4.69
C ARG A 278 -11.55 7.63 -5.58
N SER A 279 -11.08 8.86 -5.78
CA SER A 279 -11.71 9.84 -6.67
C SER A 279 -10.68 10.77 -7.29
N LEU A 280 -10.49 10.62 -8.60
CA LEU A 280 -9.66 11.54 -9.40
C LEU A 280 -10.28 12.94 -9.45
N ARG A 281 -11.61 13.02 -9.38
CA ARG A 281 -12.35 14.29 -9.32
C ARG A 281 -12.01 15.04 -8.03
N ALA A 282 -12.16 14.38 -6.88
CA ALA A 282 -11.83 15.00 -5.59
C ALA A 282 -10.34 15.35 -5.48
N ALA A 283 -9.45 14.50 -6.03
CA ALA A 283 -8.03 14.81 -6.11
C ALA A 283 -7.75 16.06 -6.98
N THR A 284 -8.43 16.19 -8.11
CA THR A 284 -8.31 17.37 -9.01
C THR A 284 -8.87 18.63 -8.35
N GLU A 285 -10.03 18.53 -7.70
CA GLU A 285 -10.65 19.62 -6.94
C GLU A 285 -9.72 20.08 -5.81
N PHE A 286 -9.10 19.15 -5.07
CA PHE A 286 -8.12 19.45 -4.03
C PHE A 286 -6.90 20.19 -4.59
N ILE A 287 -6.29 19.68 -5.66
CA ILE A 287 -5.13 20.33 -6.32
C ILE A 287 -5.50 21.74 -6.77
N THR A 288 -6.68 21.90 -7.39
CA THR A 288 -7.19 23.19 -7.84
C THR A 288 -7.39 24.15 -6.66
N ALA A 289 -7.97 23.67 -5.56
CA ALA A 289 -8.22 24.45 -4.35
C ALA A 289 -6.93 24.90 -3.62
N LEU A 290 -5.83 24.16 -3.75
CA LEU A 290 -4.51 24.63 -3.30
C LEU A 290 -4.00 25.85 -4.10
N GLY A 291 -4.69 26.23 -5.18
CA GLY A 291 -4.26 27.26 -6.11
C GLY A 291 -3.26 26.74 -7.14
N ALA A 292 -3.11 25.43 -7.27
CA ALA A 292 -2.43 24.79 -8.40
C ALA A 292 -3.46 24.60 -9.53
N ASN A 293 -4.00 25.71 -10.03
CA ASN A 293 -5.01 25.69 -11.10
C ASN A 293 -4.47 24.95 -12.33
N VAL A 294 -5.11 23.85 -12.68
CA VAL A 294 -4.75 23.04 -13.86
C VAL A 294 -4.89 23.85 -15.16
N GLY A 295 -5.83 24.81 -15.23
CA GLY A 295 -6.04 25.70 -16.38
C GLY A 295 -5.18 26.97 -16.41
N ALA A 296 -5.12 27.74 -15.32
CA ALA A 296 -4.32 28.98 -15.26
C ALA A 296 -2.81 28.72 -15.07
N GLY A 297 -2.44 27.58 -14.46
CA GLY A 297 -1.06 27.12 -14.32
C GLY A 297 -0.43 26.68 -15.64
N MET A 298 -1.22 26.25 -16.63
CA MET A 298 -0.75 26.03 -18.01
C MET A 298 -0.28 27.33 -18.64
N VAL A 299 -1.04 28.42 -18.51
CA VAL A 299 -0.66 29.75 -19.03
C VAL A 299 0.60 30.30 -18.32
N LEU A 300 0.68 30.17 -17.00
CA LEU A 300 1.84 30.60 -16.21
C LEU A 300 3.10 29.73 -16.46
N ARG A 301 2.93 28.42 -16.69
CA ARG A 301 4.05 27.52 -17.04
C ARG A 301 4.53 27.70 -18.46
N GLU A 302 3.64 27.97 -19.42
CA GLU A 302 4.02 28.35 -20.78
C GLU A 302 4.73 29.70 -20.80
N GLY A 303 4.29 30.66 -19.98
CA GLY A 303 5.02 31.92 -19.76
C GLY A 303 6.41 31.67 -19.17
N ALA A 304 6.53 30.87 -18.11
CA ALA A 304 7.82 30.56 -17.48
C ALA A 304 8.77 29.77 -18.41
N ARG A 305 8.25 28.84 -19.21
CA ARG A 305 9.03 28.05 -20.18
C ARG A 305 9.41 28.89 -21.40
N ALA A 306 8.57 29.82 -21.84
CA ALA A 306 8.91 30.81 -22.85
C ALA A 306 10.04 31.74 -22.37
N ILE A 307 10.03 32.13 -21.10
CA ILE A 307 11.10 32.92 -20.47
C ILE A 307 12.39 32.10 -20.31
N LEU A 308 12.31 30.81 -20.01
CA LEU A 308 13.48 29.92 -19.84
C LEU A 308 14.15 29.51 -21.17
N LYS A 309 13.47 29.66 -22.31
CA LYS A 309 14.07 29.46 -23.65
C LYS A 309 15.19 30.48 -23.97
N PHE A 310 15.29 31.57 -23.21
CA PHE A 310 16.34 32.59 -23.38
C PHE A 310 17.67 32.23 -22.70
N PHE A 311 17.76 31.12 -21.95
CA PHE A 311 18.98 30.69 -21.25
C PHE A 311 19.49 29.32 -21.77
N PRO A 312 20.42 29.30 -22.74
CA PRO A 312 20.97 28.06 -23.27
C PRO A 312 21.76 27.27 -22.21
N GLY A 313 21.53 25.95 -22.14
CA GLY A 313 22.27 25.00 -21.29
C GLY A 313 21.68 24.71 -19.90
N TRP A 314 21.02 25.68 -19.25
CA TRP A 314 20.54 25.54 -17.85
C TRP A 314 19.01 25.47 -17.71
N GLY A 315 18.25 25.88 -18.72
CA GLY A 315 16.79 25.99 -18.65
C GLY A 315 16.09 24.66 -18.33
N ASN A 316 16.62 23.54 -18.83
CA ASN A 316 16.05 22.21 -18.59
C ASN A 316 16.17 21.79 -17.12
N ILE A 317 17.34 21.94 -16.50
CA ILE A 317 17.56 21.56 -15.10
C ILE A 317 16.64 22.37 -14.17
N VAL A 318 16.52 23.67 -14.43
CA VAL A 318 15.61 24.57 -13.67
C VAL A 318 14.15 24.15 -13.84
N CYS A 319 13.73 23.80 -15.06
CA CYS A 319 12.39 23.27 -15.32
C CYS A 319 12.11 21.99 -14.54
N GLY A 320 13.07 21.06 -14.50
CA GLY A 320 12.99 19.83 -13.72
C GLY A 320 12.85 20.09 -12.21
N MET A 321 13.67 20.99 -11.66
CA MET A 321 13.59 21.38 -10.25
C MET A 321 12.23 22.00 -9.90
N ILE A 322 11.72 22.92 -10.72
CA ILE A 322 10.40 23.54 -10.50
C ILE A 322 9.28 22.50 -10.56
N ALA A 323 9.35 21.58 -11.54
CA ALA A 323 8.36 20.51 -11.68
C ALA A 323 8.36 19.58 -10.46
N GLY A 324 9.54 19.12 -10.03
CA GLY A 324 9.70 18.28 -8.84
C GLY A 324 9.23 18.96 -7.57
N ALA A 325 9.67 20.21 -7.33
CA ALA A 325 9.29 20.98 -6.16
C ALA A 325 7.77 21.20 -6.06
N GLY A 326 7.13 21.52 -7.19
CA GLY A 326 5.68 21.68 -7.25
C GLY A 326 4.95 20.38 -6.90
N THR A 327 5.39 19.25 -7.46
CA THR A 327 4.84 17.93 -7.14
C THR A 327 5.02 17.57 -5.67
N TYR A 328 6.21 17.79 -5.12
CA TYR A 328 6.51 17.53 -3.71
C TYR A 328 5.59 18.35 -2.79
N ALA A 329 5.44 19.65 -3.06
CA ALA A 329 4.58 20.53 -2.26
C ALA A 329 3.10 20.09 -2.29
N ILE A 330 2.58 19.69 -3.46
CA ILE A 330 1.22 19.14 -3.60
C ILE A 330 1.08 17.87 -2.76
N GLY A 331 2.05 16.95 -2.87
CA GLY A 331 2.04 15.67 -2.15
C GLY A 331 2.08 15.83 -0.62
N ARG A 332 2.88 16.79 -0.13
CA ARG A 332 2.99 17.13 1.30
C ARG A 332 1.71 17.76 1.85
N ALA A 333 1.05 18.60 1.05
CA ALA A 333 -0.25 19.16 1.39
C ALA A 333 -1.34 18.09 1.41
N ALA A 334 -1.38 17.20 0.40
CA ALA A 334 -2.30 16.07 0.36
C ALA A 334 -2.12 15.14 1.57
N SER A 335 -0.87 14.80 1.92
CA SER A 335 -0.59 13.97 3.10
C SER A 335 -1.09 14.62 4.40
N ALA A 336 -0.91 15.94 4.55
CA ALA A 336 -1.41 16.65 5.72
C ALA A 336 -2.94 16.70 5.77
N PHE A 337 -3.60 16.96 4.64
CA PHE A 337 -5.05 17.06 4.56
C PHE A 337 -5.74 15.70 4.74
N PHE A 338 -5.31 14.70 3.96
CA PHE A 338 -6.00 13.42 3.92
C PHE A 338 -5.64 12.53 5.11
N ILE A 339 -4.35 12.39 5.44
CA ILE A 339 -3.89 11.52 6.54
C ILE A 339 -3.84 12.29 7.86
N GLY A 340 -3.26 13.50 7.85
CA GLY A 340 -3.15 14.33 9.05
C GLY A 340 -4.47 14.98 9.50
N GLY A 341 -5.50 14.97 8.65
CA GLY A 341 -6.82 15.52 8.97
C GLY A 341 -6.87 17.04 9.14
N VAL A 342 -5.85 17.77 8.67
CA VAL A 342 -5.82 19.24 8.78
C VAL A 342 -6.83 19.89 7.83
N SER A 343 -7.21 21.14 8.11
CA SER A 343 -8.12 21.88 7.25
C SER A 343 -7.53 22.13 5.86
N LEU A 344 -8.38 22.38 4.87
CA LEU A 344 -7.94 22.75 3.52
C LEU A 344 -7.08 24.03 3.53
N GLY A 345 -7.38 24.97 4.44
CA GLY A 345 -6.59 26.17 4.66
C GLY A 345 -5.18 25.88 5.15
N ASP A 346 -5.04 24.95 6.11
CA ASP A 346 -3.73 24.48 6.61
C ASP A 346 -2.94 23.74 5.56
N ALA A 347 -3.60 22.89 4.77
CA ALA A 347 -2.98 22.20 3.65
C ALA A 347 -2.44 23.22 2.63
N ARG A 348 -3.20 24.28 2.35
CA ARG A 348 -2.76 25.39 1.48
C ARG A 348 -1.58 26.16 2.06
N ARG A 349 -1.58 26.45 3.37
CA ARG A 349 -0.44 27.06 4.07
C ARG A 349 0.81 26.20 3.91
N LYS A 350 0.69 24.89 4.14
CA LYS A 350 1.80 23.94 3.99
C LYS A 350 2.31 23.87 2.55
N TYR A 351 1.41 23.82 1.56
CA TYR A 351 1.77 23.90 0.14
C TYR A 351 2.58 25.17 -0.19
N LEU A 352 2.12 26.33 0.27
CA LEU A 352 2.79 27.60 0.02
C LEU A 352 4.15 27.70 0.72
N ALA A 353 4.26 27.17 1.95
CA ALA A 353 5.52 27.14 2.70
C ALA A 353 6.58 26.28 1.99
N GLU A 354 6.23 25.05 1.62
CA GLU A 354 7.13 24.11 0.90
C GLU A 354 7.53 24.68 -0.48
N ARG A 355 6.59 25.33 -1.18
CA ARG A 355 6.87 26.02 -2.46
C ARG A 355 7.84 27.20 -2.29
N ARG A 356 7.66 28.03 -1.25
CA ARG A 356 8.54 29.19 -0.97
C ARG A 356 9.95 28.77 -0.54
N ALA A 357 10.06 27.77 0.34
CA ALA A 357 11.35 27.22 0.79
C ALA A 357 12.20 26.74 -0.39
N THR A 358 11.55 26.28 -1.46
CA THR A 358 12.23 25.82 -2.67
C THR A 358 12.59 26.96 -3.63
N SER A 359 11.79 28.03 -3.68
CA SER A 359 12.13 29.24 -4.45
C SER A 359 13.28 30.06 -3.84
N GLN A 360 13.53 29.96 -2.53
CA GLN A 360 14.56 30.73 -1.81
C GLN A 360 15.91 30.02 -1.65
N LYS A 361 16.08 28.79 -2.16
CA LYS A 361 17.40 28.14 -2.26
C LYS A 361 17.98 28.24 -3.68
N PRO A 362 18.53 29.39 -4.12
CA PRO A 362 19.46 29.38 -5.24
C PRO A 362 20.78 28.82 -4.70
N HIS A 363 21.05 27.52 -4.91
CA HIS A 363 22.37 26.99 -4.61
C HIS A 363 23.38 27.61 -5.59
N GLN A 364 24.39 28.25 -4.99
CA GLN A 364 25.60 28.70 -5.64
C GLN A 364 26.14 27.59 -6.55
N LEU A 365 26.36 27.91 -7.81
CA LEU A 365 27.06 27.07 -8.76
C LEU A 365 28.44 26.69 -8.18
N PRO A 366 28.89 25.42 -8.29
CA PRO A 366 30.28 25.10 -8.01
C PRO A 366 31.13 25.91 -9.00
N ARG A 367 31.96 26.83 -8.47
CA ARG A 367 33.02 27.45 -9.25
C ARG A 367 33.91 26.34 -9.80
N SER A 368 34.11 26.31 -11.13
CA SER A 368 35.13 25.47 -11.74
C SER A 368 36.45 25.62 -11.00
N PRO A 369 37.14 24.52 -10.65
CA PRO A 369 38.54 24.61 -10.23
C PRO A 369 39.33 25.21 -11.39
N GLY A 370 40.12 26.23 -11.06
CA GLY A 370 40.94 26.98 -12.00
C GLY A 370 41.82 26.07 -12.84
N THR A 371 41.96 26.49 -14.09
CA THR A 371 43.06 26.14 -14.99
C THR A 371 44.39 26.35 -14.26
N PHE A 372 45.05 25.25 -13.92
CA PHE A 372 46.49 25.22 -13.64
C PHE A 372 47.12 24.28 -14.66
N ARG A 373 47.84 24.85 -15.63
CA ARG A 373 49.10 24.34 -16.20
C ARG A 373 49.57 25.19 -17.38
N SER A 374 50.72 25.82 -17.20
CA SER A 374 51.89 25.85 -18.09
C SER A 374 53.01 26.49 -17.25
N ILE A 375 53.95 25.72 -16.70
CA ILE A 375 55.25 25.37 -17.31
C ILE A 375 56.01 26.65 -17.67
N GLU A 376 56.93 27.06 -16.79
CA GLU A 376 58.38 26.94 -16.98
C GLU A 376 59.05 26.59 -15.64
#